data_AF-A0A2N1U8E3-F1
#
_entry.id   AF-A0A2N1U8E3-F1
#
_cell.length_a   1.000
_cell.length_b   1.000
_cell.length_c   1.000
_cell.angle_alpha   90.00
_cell.angle_beta   90.00
_cell.angle_gamma   90.00
#
_symmetry.space_group_name_H-M   'P 1'
#
loop_
_entity.id
_entity.type
_entity.pdbx_description
1 polymer ?
#
loop_
_entity_poly.entity_id
_entity_poly.type
_entity_poly.pdbx_seq_one_letter_code
_entity_poly.pdbx_strand_id
1 'polypeptide(L)'
;MNKTLRKTGITFVEVCLAFLILGLVVLPVFQFLTGSVKDTERFYTETIAISRAKFIMDSLMFQMPWQAIGAGNPCTFEDRKNVTGIKAFIKKAVPQMFGTGCETPDVDIFQGDGLYQCRKGFMFRARVKVVDLDQDSSGAPIQFTMDLPGKTRQYFQIKDLVPKDSYGKYNLMKKIVVQVKWSNTKNVDPKDDPRANSIFLVAFKSDLEG
;
A
#
# COMPACT_ATOMS: atom_id res chain seq x y z
N MET A 1 -27.21 52.51 -63.67
CA MET A 1 -26.96 51.11 -63.28
C MET A 1 -26.23 51.12 -61.94
N ASN A 2 -26.98 51.27 -60.83
CA ASN A 2 -26.38 51.43 -59.49
C ASN A 2 -26.38 50.09 -58.75
N LYS A 3 -25.18 49.52 -58.59
CA LYS A 3 -24.92 48.40 -57.68
C LYS A 3 -25.02 48.90 -56.24
N THR A 4 -26.12 48.61 -55.56
CA THR A 4 -26.20 48.70 -54.10
C THR A 4 -25.38 47.57 -53.49
N LEU A 5 -24.12 47.84 -53.18
CA LEU A 5 -23.34 47.04 -52.24
C LEU A 5 -23.97 47.19 -50.86
N ARG A 6 -24.76 46.19 -50.43
CA ARG A 6 -25.19 46.07 -49.04
C ARG A 6 -23.94 45.91 -48.18
N LYS A 7 -23.53 46.99 -47.50
CA LYS A 7 -22.65 46.91 -46.34
C LYS A 7 -23.49 46.43 -45.15
N THR A 8 -23.69 45.12 -45.05
CA THR A 8 -24.21 44.51 -43.83
C THR A 8 -23.09 44.52 -42.80
N GLY A 9 -23.19 45.41 -41.82
CA GLY A 9 -22.35 45.34 -40.62
C GLY A 9 -22.72 44.09 -39.84
N ILE A 10 -21.71 43.39 -39.31
CA ILE A 10 -21.91 42.22 -38.44
C ILE A 10 -22.80 42.66 -37.28
N THR A 11 -23.96 42.05 -37.15
CA THR A 11 -24.90 42.39 -36.07
C THR A 11 -24.44 41.75 -34.76
N PHE A 12 -24.70 42.41 -33.63
CA PHE A 12 -24.34 41.87 -32.30
C PHE A 12 -24.85 40.44 -32.09
N VAL A 13 -26.02 40.13 -32.65
CA VAL A 13 -26.61 38.78 -32.64
C VAL A 13 -25.73 37.75 -33.37
N GLU A 14 -25.16 38.10 -34.53
CA GLU A 14 -24.23 37.22 -35.26
C GLU A 14 -22.94 36.98 -34.46
N VAL A 15 -22.43 37.99 -33.76
CA VAL A 15 -21.26 37.84 -32.88
C VAL A 15 -21.58 36.88 -31.71
N CYS A 16 -22.71 37.08 -31.04
CA CYS A 16 -23.15 36.18 -29.95
C CYS A 16 -23.38 34.74 -30.45
N LEU A 17 -23.99 34.58 -31.63
CA LEU A 17 -24.24 33.28 -32.24
C LEU A 17 -22.91 32.59 -32.63
N ALA A 18 -21.94 33.33 -33.16
CA ALA A 18 -20.62 32.82 -33.48
C ALA A 18 -19.87 32.33 -32.23
N PHE A 19 -19.93 33.06 -31.11
CA PHE A 19 -19.34 32.62 -29.84
C PHE A 19 -20.04 31.38 -29.27
N LEU A 20 -21.36 31.27 -29.41
CA LEU A 20 -22.12 30.10 -28.95
C LEU A 20 -21.76 28.85 -29.76
N ILE A 21 -21.69 28.97 -31.09
CA ILE A 21 -21.25 27.89 -31.97
C ILE A 21 -19.81 27.50 -31.64
N LEU A 22 -18.91 28.46 -31.44
CA LEU A 22 -17.52 28.20 -31.08
C LEU A 22 -17.42 27.47 -29.72
N GLY A 23 -18.21 27.88 -28.72
CA GLY A 23 -18.31 27.17 -27.44
C GLY A 23 -18.76 25.72 -27.59
N LEU A 24 -19.81 25.48 -28.39
CA LEU A 24 -20.31 24.13 -28.67
C LEU A 24 -19.27 23.25 -29.38
N VAL A 25 -18.47 23.82 -30.28
CA VAL A 25 -17.39 23.09 -30.98
C VAL A 25 -16.23 22.77 -30.04
N VAL A 26 -15.94 23.61 -29.05
CA VAL A 26 -14.85 23.39 -28.08
C VAL A 26 -15.22 22.36 -27.01
N LEU A 27 -16.50 22.22 -26.65
CA LEU A 27 -16.97 21.24 -25.65
C LEU A 27 -16.47 19.79 -25.86
N PRO A 28 -16.60 19.17 -27.05
CA PRO A 28 -16.11 17.80 -27.25
C PRO A 28 -14.58 17.69 -27.10
N VAL A 29 -13.83 18.73 -27.51
CA VAL A 29 -12.37 18.78 -27.32
C VAL A 29 -12.04 18.83 -25.83
N PHE A 30 -12.75 19.64 -25.06
CA PHE A 30 -12.57 19.72 -23.61
C PHE A 30 -12.93 18.41 -22.91
N GLN A 31 -14.01 17.75 -23.32
CA GLN A 31 -14.38 16.43 -22.78
C GLN A 31 -13.32 15.36 -23.09
N PHE A 32 -12.79 15.35 -24.31
CA PHE A 32 -11.72 14.44 -24.70
C PHE A 32 -10.44 14.65 -23.88
N LEU A 33 -10.01 15.91 -23.73
CA LEU A 33 -8.84 16.27 -22.92
C LEU A 33 -9.05 15.87 -21.45
N THR A 34 -10.22 16.16 -20.88
CA THR A 34 -10.53 15.83 -19.49
C THR A 34 -10.56 14.32 -19.25
N GLY A 35 -11.08 13.54 -20.22
CA GLY A 35 -11.04 12.08 -20.18
C GLY A 35 -9.61 11.54 -20.14
N SER A 36 -8.75 12.00 -21.04
CA SER A 36 -7.35 11.58 -21.10
C SER A 36 -6.57 11.92 -19.83
N VAL A 37 -6.81 13.10 -19.24
CA VAL A 37 -6.20 13.49 -17.96
C VAL A 37 -6.65 12.56 -16.83
N LYS A 38 -7.94 12.22 -16.76
CA LYS A 38 -8.48 11.32 -15.74
C LYS A 38 -7.86 9.92 -15.81
N ASP A 39 -7.72 9.37 -17.00
CA ASP A 39 -7.09 8.06 -17.20
C ASP A 39 -5.61 8.10 -16.80
N THR A 40 -4.90 9.17 -17.17
CA THR A 40 -3.51 9.39 -16.78
C THR A 40 -3.36 9.49 -15.25
N GLU A 41 -4.27 10.20 -14.57
CA GLU A 41 -4.28 10.29 -13.11
C GLU A 41 -4.57 8.93 -12.46
N ARG A 42 -5.47 8.12 -13.04
CA ARG A 42 -5.74 6.76 -12.56
C ARG A 42 -4.49 5.89 -12.63
N PHE A 43 -3.82 5.83 -13.77
CA PHE A 43 -2.56 5.06 -13.92
C PHE A 43 -1.47 5.56 -12.98
N TYR A 44 -1.37 6.88 -12.79
CA TYR A 44 -0.43 7.48 -11.85
C TYR A 44 -0.69 7.03 -10.40
N THR A 45 -1.96 7.06 -9.94
CA THR A 45 -2.30 6.61 -8.58
C THR A 45 -2.04 5.12 -8.38
N GLU A 46 -2.39 4.28 -9.36
CA GLU A 46 -2.15 2.85 -9.31
C GLU A 46 -0.65 2.52 -9.24
N THR A 47 0.16 3.20 -10.05
CA THR A 47 1.62 3.02 -10.05
C THR A 47 2.23 3.39 -8.69
N ILE A 48 1.75 4.48 -8.06
CA ILE A 48 2.19 4.87 -6.71
C ILE A 48 1.76 3.81 -5.69
N ALA A 49 0.54 3.31 -5.77
CA ALA A 49 0.05 2.29 -4.83
C ALA A 49 0.88 1.01 -4.92
N ILE A 50 1.19 0.55 -6.14
CA ILE A 50 2.05 -0.61 -6.38
C ILE A 50 3.46 -0.37 -5.84
N SER A 51 4.07 0.76 -6.20
CA SER A 51 5.41 1.12 -5.75
C SER A 51 5.50 1.18 -4.23
N ARG A 52 4.48 1.74 -3.58
CA ARG A 52 4.40 1.80 -2.11
C ARG A 52 4.21 0.43 -1.49
N ALA A 53 3.31 -0.39 -2.02
CA ALA A 53 3.09 -1.75 -1.52
C ALA A 53 4.38 -2.58 -1.61
N LYS A 54 5.09 -2.49 -2.74
CA LYS A 54 6.38 -3.16 -2.94
C LYS A 54 7.44 -2.66 -1.96
N PHE A 55 7.56 -1.34 -1.78
CA PHE A 55 8.49 -0.76 -0.81
C PHE A 55 8.26 -1.30 0.61
N ILE A 56 7.00 -1.31 1.07
CA ILE A 56 6.66 -1.86 2.39
C ILE A 56 7.00 -3.36 2.47
N MET A 57 6.65 -4.12 1.44
CA MET A 57 6.92 -5.56 1.37
C MET A 57 8.43 -5.85 1.44
N ASP A 58 9.23 -5.17 0.62
CA ASP A 58 10.68 -5.35 0.55
C ASP A 58 11.36 -4.95 1.87
N SER A 59 10.93 -3.83 2.47
CA SER A 59 11.42 -3.41 3.80
C SER A 59 11.08 -4.42 4.89
N LEU A 60 9.88 -5.00 4.88
CA LEU A 60 9.50 -6.03 5.85
C LEU A 60 10.25 -7.34 5.64
N MET A 61 10.49 -7.74 4.39
CA MET A 61 11.20 -8.97 4.06
C MET A 61 12.67 -8.89 4.42
N PHE A 62 13.37 -7.83 4.02
CA PHE A 62 14.83 -7.79 4.02
C PHE A 62 15.45 -6.89 5.08
N GLN A 63 14.79 -5.79 5.46
CA GLN A 63 15.40 -4.78 6.33
C GLN A 63 14.94 -4.89 7.79
N MET A 64 13.66 -5.24 8.00
CA MET A 64 13.08 -5.35 9.34
C MET A 64 13.55 -6.65 10.01
N PRO A 65 14.14 -6.60 11.21
CA PRO A 65 14.46 -7.80 11.97
C PRO A 65 13.22 -8.64 12.24
N TRP A 66 13.36 -9.96 12.24
CA TRP A 66 12.25 -10.90 12.52
C TRP A 66 11.47 -10.55 13.79
N GLN A 67 12.20 -10.24 14.85
CA GLN A 67 11.66 -9.96 16.18
C GLN A 67 10.90 -8.64 16.26
N ALA A 68 11.18 -7.70 15.34
CA ALA A 68 10.52 -6.40 15.28
C ALA A 68 9.11 -6.48 14.67
N ILE A 69 8.76 -7.59 14.02
CA ILE A 69 7.49 -7.76 13.31
C ILE A 69 6.54 -8.58 14.20
N GLY A 70 5.63 -7.90 14.88
CA GLY A 70 4.55 -8.52 15.65
C GLY A 70 3.41 -9.04 14.78
N ALA A 71 2.81 -10.16 15.18
CA ALA A 71 1.56 -10.63 14.57
C ALA A 71 0.37 -9.74 14.94
N GLY A 72 -0.59 -9.58 14.03
CA GLY A 72 -1.76 -8.74 14.27
C GLY A 72 -2.42 -8.21 13.00
N ASN A 73 -3.53 -7.50 13.19
CA ASN A 73 -4.25 -6.80 12.13
C ASN A 73 -4.86 -5.47 12.64
N PRO A 74 -4.16 -4.33 12.56
CA PRO A 74 -2.84 -4.14 11.97
C PRO A 74 -1.72 -4.80 12.78
N CYS A 75 -0.60 -5.12 12.12
CA CYS A 75 0.58 -5.64 12.81
C CYS A 75 1.19 -4.57 13.72
N THR A 76 1.89 -5.00 14.77
CA THR A 76 2.64 -4.11 15.65
C THR A 76 4.13 -4.21 15.34
N PHE A 77 4.82 -3.07 15.44
CA PHE A 77 6.26 -2.99 15.34
C PHE A 77 6.82 -2.51 16.67
N GLU A 78 7.54 -3.40 17.34
CA GLU A 78 8.14 -3.14 18.64
C GLU A 78 9.40 -3.99 18.79
N ASP A 79 10.38 -3.51 19.55
CA ASP A 79 11.53 -4.32 19.92
C ASP A 79 11.50 -4.65 21.42
N ARG A 80 11.10 -5.90 21.71
CA ARG A 80 11.02 -6.44 23.07
C ARG A 80 12.37 -6.81 23.67
N LYS A 81 13.40 -7.01 22.85
CA LYS A 81 14.76 -7.28 23.36
C LYS A 81 15.48 -6.01 23.79
N ASN A 82 14.82 -4.85 23.67
CA ASN A 82 15.33 -3.54 24.08
C ASN A 82 16.68 -3.19 23.44
N VAL A 83 16.91 -3.62 22.21
CA VAL A 83 18.08 -3.27 21.41
C VAL A 83 17.90 -1.85 20.88
N THR A 84 18.71 -0.92 21.38
CA THR A 84 18.62 0.51 21.04
C THR A 84 18.69 0.79 19.54
N GLY A 85 19.49 0.02 18.80
CA GLY A 85 19.61 0.13 17.34
C GLY A 85 18.31 -0.23 16.59
N ILE A 86 17.60 -1.27 17.02
CA ILE A 86 16.35 -1.70 16.37
C ILE A 86 15.24 -0.69 16.67
N LYS A 87 15.15 -0.18 17.91
CA LYS A 87 14.20 0.89 18.25
C LYS A 87 14.40 2.14 17.41
N ALA A 88 15.64 2.60 17.27
CA ALA A 88 15.97 3.76 16.44
C ALA A 88 15.63 3.52 14.96
N PHE A 89 15.86 2.29 14.48
CA PHE A 89 15.48 1.89 13.13
C PHE A 89 13.96 1.91 12.93
N ILE A 90 13.18 1.26 13.81
CA ILE A 90 11.70 1.21 13.74
C ILE A 90 11.13 2.63 13.73
N LYS A 91 11.58 3.49 14.64
CA LYS A 91 11.12 4.88 14.77
C LYS A 91 11.32 5.70 13.49
N LYS A 92 12.35 5.38 12.70
CA LYS A 92 12.62 6.06 11.42
C LYS A 92 11.95 5.37 10.24
N ALA A 93 11.98 4.03 10.20
CA ALA A 93 11.53 3.24 9.07
C ALA A 93 9.99 3.17 8.97
N VAL A 94 9.30 2.96 10.10
CA VAL A 94 7.84 2.75 10.09
C VAL A 94 7.09 4.00 9.58
N PRO A 95 7.39 5.23 10.04
CA PRO A 95 6.77 6.43 9.48
C PRO A 95 7.10 6.65 7.99
N GLN A 96 8.27 6.22 7.51
CA GLN A 96 8.61 6.30 6.08
C GLN A 96 7.82 5.30 5.22
N MET A 97 7.52 4.12 5.77
CA MET A 97 6.74 3.07 5.14
C MET A 97 5.24 3.42 5.10
N PHE A 98 4.67 3.84 6.23
CA PHE A 98 3.22 3.96 6.42
C PHE A 98 2.72 5.41 6.40
N GLY A 99 3.60 6.40 6.55
CA GLY A 99 3.23 7.81 6.61
C GLY A 99 2.74 8.21 7.99
N THR A 100 1.57 8.83 8.03
CA THR A 100 0.95 9.36 9.26
C THR A 100 -0.06 8.39 9.85
N GLY A 101 -0.29 8.41 11.16
CA GLY A 101 -1.29 7.56 11.82
C GLY A 101 -0.80 6.16 12.22
N CYS A 102 0.49 5.86 12.05
CA CYS A 102 1.13 4.63 12.53
C CYS A 102 1.61 4.70 13.99
N GLU A 103 1.50 5.86 14.63
CA GLU A 103 1.96 6.08 16.00
C GLU A 103 0.92 5.57 16.99
N THR A 104 1.38 4.96 18.09
CA THR A 104 0.53 4.55 19.21
C THR A 104 0.79 5.44 20.43
N PRO A 105 0.01 5.34 21.52
CA PRO A 105 0.28 6.08 22.76
C PRO A 105 1.69 5.80 23.32
N ASP A 106 2.25 4.63 23.02
CA ASP A 106 3.59 4.23 23.41
C ASP A 106 4.62 4.65 22.35
N VAL A 107 5.64 5.40 22.78
CA VAL A 107 6.67 6.00 21.90
C VAL A 107 7.51 4.96 21.14
N ASP A 108 7.58 3.74 21.67
CA ASP A 108 8.38 2.64 21.13
C ASP A 108 7.55 1.64 20.30
N ILE A 109 6.23 1.81 20.22
CA ILE A 109 5.32 0.88 19.54
C ILE A 109 4.66 1.60 18.36
N PHE A 110 4.76 0.99 17.18
CA PHE A 110 4.11 1.49 15.97
C PHE A 110 3.13 0.47 15.41
N GLN A 111 2.06 0.93 14.78
CA GLN A 111 1.13 0.10 14.05
C GLN A 111 1.43 0.11 12.56
N GLY A 112 1.28 -1.03 11.91
CA GLY A 112 1.29 -1.16 10.46
C GLY A 112 -0.02 -0.71 9.82
N ASP A 113 -0.57 0.43 10.24
CA ASP A 113 -1.65 1.14 9.55
C ASP A 113 -1.20 2.60 9.41
N GLY A 114 -1.40 3.19 8.24
CA GLY A 114 -1.04 4.58 8.03
C GLY A 114 -1.61 5.17 6.76
N LEU A 115 -1.60 6.50 6.73
CA LEU A 115 -2.10 7.33 5.65
C LEU A 115 -0.95 8.14 5.05
N TYR A 116 -0.88 8.11 3.73
CA TYR A 116 0.08 8.84 2.92
C TYR A 116 -0.64 9.68 1.87
N GLN A 117 -0.27 10.95 1.77
CA GLN A 117 -0.77 11.86 0.73
C GLN A 117 0.35 12.15 -0.27
N CYS A 118 0.05 12.04 -1.56
CA CYS A 118 0.99 12.41 -2.61
C CYS A 118 0.92 13.91 -2.94
N ARG A 119 1.94 14.43 -3.63
CA ARG A 119 1.99 15.86 -4.05
C ARG A 119 0.79 16.31 -4.89
N LYS A 120 0.12 15.39 -5.59
CA LYS A 120 -1.09 15.68 -6.39
C LYS A 120 -2.40 15.66 -5.58
N GLY A 121 -2.31 15.40 -4.27
CA GLY A 121 -3.46 15.38 -3.36
C GLY A 121 -4.22 14.05 -3.27
N PHE A 122 -3.77 12.98 -3.93
CA PHE A 122 -4.37 11.66 -3.74
C PHE A 122 -3.90 11.05 -2.41
N MET A 123 -4.82 10.37 -1.73
CA MET A 123 -4.56 9.72 -0.44
C MET A 123 -4.52 8.21 -0.58
N PHE A 124 -3.57 7.60 0.13
CA PHE A 124 -3.26 6.18 0.13
C PHE A 124 -3.23 5.69 1.57
N ARG A 125 -3.94 4.60 1.84
CA ARG A 125 -3.91 3.94 3.15
C ARG A 125 -3.18 2.61 3.04
N ALA A 126 -2.08 2.48 3.76
CA ALA A 126 -1.32 1.25 3.83
C ALA A 126 -1.63 0.52 5.13
N ARG A 127 -1.97 -0.77 5.05
CA ARG A 127 -2.21 -1.63 6.20
C ARG A 127 -1.47 -2.94 6.03
N VAL A 128 -0.86 -3.43 7.10
CA VAL A 128 -0.19 -4.73 7.11
C VAL A 128 -0.83 -5.63 8.16
N LYS A 129 -1.12 -6.86 7.74
CA LYS A 129 -1.55 -7.96 8.61
C LYS A 129 -0.44 -9.00 8.62
N VAL A 130 -0.04 -9.42 9.81
CA VAL A 130 0.95 -10.50 9.99
C VAL A 130 0.29 -11.63 10.74
N VAL A 131 0.46 -12.85 10.22
CA VAL A 131 0.00 -14.08 10.85
C VAL A 131 1.21 -14.96 11.07
N ASP A 132 1.44 -15.33 12.33
CA ASP A 132 2.45 -16.31 12.69
C ASP A 132 1.94 -17.71 12.31
N LEU A 133 2.78 -18.47 11.60
CA LEU A 133 2.56 -19.89 11.34
C LEU A 133 3.31 -20.67 12.42
N ASP A 134 2.72 -20.69 13.61
CA ASP A 134 3.22 -21.43 14.77
C ASP A 134 2.50 -22.78 14.93
N GLN A 135 3.03 -23.60 15.84
CA GLN A 135 2.48 -24.92 16.17
C GLN A 135 1.07 -24.81 16.81
N ASP A 136 0.74 -23.68 17.42
CA ASP A 136 -0.52 -23.45 18.16
C ASP A 136 -1.66 -22.93 17.26
N SER A 137 -1.34 -22.18 16.20
CA SER A 137 -2.32 -21.62 15.25
C SER A 137 -2.73 -22.60 14.16
N SER A 138 -1.98 -23.68 14.01
CA SER A 138 -2.18 -24.71 13.00
C SER A 138 -2.91 -25.90 13.64
N GLY A 139 -4.21 -26.07 13.37
CA GLY A 139 -4.96 -27.26 13.82
C GLY A 139 -4.36 -28.60 13.33
N ALA A 140 -3.40 -28.54 12.40
CA ALA A 140 -2.50 -29.62 12.04
C ALA A 140 -1.05 -29.17 12.28
N PRO A 141 -0.24 -29.88 13.09
CA PRO A 141 1.16 -29.52 13.32
C PRO A 141 1.92 -29.56 11.99
N ILE A 142 2.54 -28.45 11.60
CA ILE A 142 3.42 -28.38 10.43
C ILE A 142 4.66 -29.23 10.77
N GLN A 143 4.79 -30.39 10.11
CA GLN A 143 5.93 -31.28 10.25
C GLN A 143 6.88 -31.06 9.07
N PHE A 144 8.17 -30.85 9.36
CA PHE A 144 9.20 -30.76 8.33
C PHE A 144 9.84 -32.13 8.17
N THR A 145 9.86 -32.62 6.92
CA THR A 145 10.56 -33.85 6.55
C THR A 145 11.86 -33.50 5.87
N MET A 146 12.99 -33.94 6.42
CA MET A 146 14.30 -33.83 5.77
C MET A 146 14.84 -35.22 5.44
N ASP A 147 15.26 -35.38 4.18
CA ASP A 147 15.98 -36.57 3.71
C ASP A 147 17.48 -36.35 3.96
N LEU A 148 18.02 -36.95 5.03
CA LEU A 148 19.45 -36.92 5.34
C LEU A 148 20.15 -38.11 4.65
N PRO A 149 21.34 -37.91 4.03
CA PRO A 149 22.05 -39.00 3.37
C PRO A 149 22.39 -40.11 4.37
N GLY A 150 21.90 -41.33 4.10
CA GLY A 150 22.13 -42.52 4.92
C GLY A 150 21.20 -42.70 6.13
N LYS A 151 20.17 -41.84 6.32
CA LYS A 151 19.17 -41.98 7.38
C LYS A 151 17.75 -42.04 6.81
N THR A 152 16.86 -42.75 7.50
CA THR A 152 15.42 -42.72 7.23
C THR A 152 14.85 -41.31 7.46
N ARG A 153 13.79 -40.97 6.71
CA ARG A 153 13.06 -39.69 6.82
C ARG A 153 12.87 -39.27 8.26
N GLN A 154 13.48 -38.15 8.65
CA GLN A 154 13.31 -37.58 9.98
C GLN A 154 12.23 -36.51 9.94
N TYR A 155 11.30 -36.60 10.89
CA TYR A 155 10.23 -35.63 11.09
C TYR A 155 10.65 -34.68 12.21
N PHE A 156 10.68 -33.39 11.91
CA PHE A 156 10.99 -32.35 12.88
C PHE A 156 9.75 -31.52 13.19
N GLN A 157 9.51 -31.26 14.48
CA GLN A 157 8.50 -30.29 14.92
C GLN A 157 9.15 -28.90 14.98
N ILE A 158 8.35 -27.84 14.84
CA ILE A 158 8.86 -26.45 14.88
C ILE A 158 9.66 -26.17 16.15
N LYS A 159 9.21 -26.68 17.30
CA LYS A 159 9.90 -26.54 18.60
C LYS A 159 11.32 -27.11 18.63
N ASP A 160 11.61 -28.08 17.75
CA ASP A 160 12.91 -28.74 17.66
C ASP A 160 13.85 -28.00 16.69
N LEU A 161 13.32 -27.07 15.90
CA LEU A 161 14.04 -26.34 14.84
C LEU A 161 14.38 -24.90 15.22
N VAL A 162 13.60 -24.26 16.09
CA VAL A 162 13.81 -22.86 16.48
C VAL A 162 13.66 -22.65 17.99
N PRO A 163 14.45 -21.74 18.59
CA PRO A 163 14.22 -21.28 19.95
C PRO A 163 12.91 -20.48 20.03
N LYS A 164 12.39 -20.30 21.25
CA LYS A 164 11.21 -19.45 21.50
C LYS A 164 11.50 -18.01 21.07
N ASP A 165 10.53 -17.40 20.42
CA ASP A 165 10.57 -15.99 20.03
C ASP A 165 10.35 -15.05 21.23
N SER A 166 10.38 -13.74 20.98
CA SER A 166 10.12 -12.69 21.99
C SER A 166 8.69 -12.69 22.55
N TYR A 167 7.79 -13.52 22.00
CA TYR A 167 6.42 -13.77 22.47
C TYR A 167 6.31 -15.10 23.23
N GLY A 168 7.42 -15.82 23.42
CA GLY A 168 7.45 -17.13 24.08
C GLY A 168 6.94 -18.28 23.22
N LYS A 169 6.75 -18.05 21.91
CA LYS A 169 6.18 -18.99 20.95
C LYS A 169 7.25 -19.60 20.04
N TYR A 170 6.97 -20.79 19.53
CA TYR A 170 7.79 -21.41 18.50
C TYR A 170 7.26 -21.02 17.12
N ASN A 171 7.89 -20.04 16.49
CA ASN A 171 7.46 -19.49 15.21
C ASN A 171 8.59 -19.58 14.19
N LEU A 172 8.35 -20.33 13.11
CA LEU A 172 9.31 -20.50 12.02
C LEU A 172 9.00 -19.59 10.82
N MET A 173 7.72 -19.27 10.60
CA MET A 173 7.26 -18.56 9.41
C MET A 173 6.19 -17.52 9.73
N LYS A 174 6.34 -16.33 9.16
CA LYS A 174 5.37 -15.23 9.22
C LYS A 174 4.77 -15.03 7.84
N LYS A 175 3.44 -15.15 7.75
CA LYS A 175 2.68 -14.73 6.58
C LYS A 175 2.38 -13.24 6.70
N ILE A 176 2.95 -12.45 5.79
CA ILE A 176 2.80 -11.00 5.73
C ILE A 176 1.83 -10.67 4.60
N VAL A 177 0.79 -9.90 4.91
CA VAL A 177 -0.19 -9.40 3.95
C VAL A 177 -0.18 -7.89 3.99
N VAL A 178 0.35 -7.26 2.95
CA VAL A 178 0.33 -5.80 2.76
C VAL A 178 -0.87 -5.43 1.91
N GLN A 179 -1.67 -4.49 2.39
CA GLN A 179 -2.77 -3.88 1.66
C GLN A 179 -2.46 -2.39 1.45
N VAL A 180 -2.59 -1.92 0.22
CA VAL A 180 -2.61 -0.48 -0.07
C VAL A 180 -3.93 -0.14 -0.73
N LYS A 181 -4.71 0.74 -0.11
CA LYS A 181 -5.97 1.29 -0.63
C LYS A 181 -5.77 2.72 -1.10
N TRP A 182 -6.45 3.13 -2.16
CA TRP A 182 -6.43 4.50 -2.65
C TRP A 182 -7.75 4.91 -3.30
N SER A 183 -8.05 6.21 -3.25
CA SER A 183 -9.18 6.82 -3.97
C SER A 183 -8.68 7.42 -5.29
N ASN A 184 -9.51 7.34 -6.33
CA ASN A 184 -9.29 8.10 -7.57
C ASN A 184 -9.76 9.56 -7.46
N THR A 185 -10.27 9.95 -6.29
CA THR A 185 -10.68 11.33 -5.98
C THR A 185 -9.64 11.96 -5.07
N LYS A 186 -9.27 13.22 -5.35
CA LYS A 186 -8.28 13.96 -4.56
C LYS A 186 -8.84 14.30 -3.20
N ASN A 187 -7.99 14.24 -2.17
CA ASN A 187 -8.30 14.58 -0.78
C ASN A 187 -9.46 13.79 -0.15
N VAL A 188 -9.78 12.61 -0.68
CA VAL A 188 -10.75 11.69 -0.07
C VAL A 188 -10.00 10.51 0.54
N ASP A 189 -10.25 10.22 1.82
CA ASP A 189 -9.66 9.06 2.48
C ASP A 189 -10.24 7.80 1.81
N PRO A 190 -9.41 6.86 1.32
CA PRO A 190 -9.89 5.62 0.74
C PRO A 190 -10.71 4.74 1.70
N LYS A 191 -10.74 5.03 3.00
CA LYS A 191 -11.66 4.39 3.94
C LYS A 191 -13.12 4.85 3.74
N ASP A 192 -13.32 6.10 3.36
CA ASP A 192 -14.64 6.72 3.21
C ASP A 192 -15.13 6.70 1.75
N ASP A 193 -14.26 6.37 0.79
CA ASP A 193 -14.62 6.22 -0.61
C ASP A 193 -15.14 4.80 -0.93
N PRO A 194 -16.43 4.64 -1.30
CA PRO A 194 -16.99 3.34 -1.69
C PRO A 194 -16.41 2.80 -3.01
N ARG A 195 -15.75 3.64 -3.81
CA ARG A 195 -15.09 3.27 -5.06
C ARG A 195 -13.57 3.21 -4.93
N ALA A 196 -13.06 3.12 -3.70
CA ALA A 196 -11.63 2.97 -3.46
C ALA A 196 -11.11 1.67 -4.08
N ASN A 197 -9.93 1.77 -4.70
CA ASN A 197 -9.19 0.64 -5.20
C ASN A 197 -8.28 0.07 -4.11
N SER A 198 -7.92 -1.20 -4.23
CA SER A 198 -7.00 -1.85 -3.29
C SER A 198 -6.11 -2.86 -3.98
N ILE A 199 -4.85 -2.91 -3.57
CA ILE A 199 -3.91 -3.96 -3.94
C ILE A 199 -3.47 -4.73 -2.70
N PHE A 200 -3.24 -6.03 -2.87
CA PHE A 200 -2.74 -6.91 -1.83
C PHE A 200 -1.46 -7.57 -2.29
N LEU A 201 -0.43 -7.54 -1.45
CA LEU A 201 0.78 -8.33 -1.59
C LEU A 201 0.85 -9.31 -0.44
N VAL A 202 1.22 -10.56 -0.75
CA VAL A 202 1.38 -11.62 0.24
C VAL A 202 2.78 -12.17 0.09
N ALA A 203 3.50 -12.28 1.19
CA ALA A 203 4.74 -13.05 1.22
C ALA A 203 4.89 -13.82 2.53
N PHE A 204 5.84 -14.73 2.51
CA PHE A 204 6.24 -15.52 3.65
C PHE A 204 7.68 -15.19 4.00
N LYS A 205 7.91 -14.83 5.26
CA LYS A 205 9.23 -14.66 5.84
C LYS A 205 9.50 -15.86 6.75
N SER A 206 10.71 -16.40 6.72
CA SER A 206 11.12 -17.52 7.56
C SER A 206 12.33 -17.16 8.42
N ASP A 207 12.36 -17.64 9.67
CA ASP A 207 13.49 -17.54 10.60
C ASP A 207 14.33 -18.83 10.55
N LEU A 208 14.79 -19.18 9.35
CA LEU A 208 15.72 -20.28 9.13
C LEU A 208 17.10 -19.64 8.96
N GLU A 209 17.90 -19.62 10.02
CA GLU A 209 19.34 -19.39 9.88
C GLU A 209 19.91 -20.55 9.05
N GLY A 210 20.46 -20.22 7.88
CA GLY A 210 21.23 -21.16 7.06
C GLY A 210 22.66 -21.28 7.54
#